data_AF-I3SVX6-F1
#
_entry.id   AF-I3SVX6-F1
#
_cell.length_a   1.000
_cell.length_b   1.000
_cell.length_c   1.000
_cell.angle_alpha   90.00
_cell.angle_beta   90.00
_cell.angle_gamma   90.00
#
_symmetry.space_group_name_H-M   'P 1'
#
loop_
_entity.id
_entity.type
_entity.pdbx_description
1 polymer ?
#
loop_
_entity_poly.entity_id
_entity_poly.type
_entity_poly.pdbx_seq_one_letter_code
_entity_poly.pdbx_strand_id
1 'polypeptide(L)'
;MQASINLQLLALGLKPLMQQQQEQAIDIKTLPIKMETLEKIFIQKRKTFDPSWKLNRVKIDMAKLEWYKKSSKNQDTGYYDSYKKMCFTSDQDVIKFHKNLTNYWEEMVEEAEMKPQKEGAAFRTRWLFAGTNYRRMVEPLDIAQYYREGGEDYMTEARPKHYKQLEDWLKEGTTGTNDSNSVNRQNVASILTIDSCFWAHVEEALISCKWLKPEGCTI
;
A
#
# COMPACT_ATOMS: atom_id res chain seq x y z
N MET A 1 -2.23 -18.86 39.11
CA MET A 1 -2.05 -17.88 38.01
C MET A 1 -0.75 -17.09 38.12
N GLN A 2 -0.49 -16.40 39.25
CA GLN A 2 0.74 -15.62 39.50
C GLN A 2 2.06 -16.39 39.26
N ALA A 3 2.11 -17.65 39.69
CA ALA A 3 3.30 -18.49 39.55
C ALA A 3 3.64 -18.84 38.08
N SER A 4 2.64 -18.94 37.21
CA SER A 4 2.82 -19.24 35.78
C SER A 4 3.44 -18.07 35.03
N ILE A 5 2.95 -16.86 35.32
CA ILE A 5 3.45 -15.60 34.75
C ILE A 5 4.91 -15.38 35.16
N ASN A 6 5.25 -15.65 36.43
CA ASN A 6 6.63 -15.54 36.92
C ASN A 6 7.60 -16.51 36.23
N LEU A 7 7.15 -17.70 35.86
CA LEU A 7 7.95 -18.69 35.13
C LEU A 7 8.19 -18.26 33.69
N GLN A 8 7.16 -17.72 33.03
CA GLN A 8 7.25 -17.21 31.66
C GLN A 8 8.19 -15.99 31.56
N LEU A 9 8.12 -15.07 32.53
CA LEU A 9 9.02 -13.91 32.60
C LEU A 9 10.49 -14.30 32.88
N LEU A 10 10.70 -15.39 33.62
CA LEU A 10 12.03 -15.97 33.86
C LEU A 10 12.60 -16.59 32.59
N ALA A 11 11.78 -17.34 31.85
CA ALA A 11 12.20 -18.00 30.60
C ALA A 11 12.59 -17.00 29.50
N LEU A 12 12.00 -15.80 29.52
CA LEU A 12 12.30 -14.72 28.57
C LEU A 12 13.48 -13.83 28.99
N GLY A 13 14.11 -14.08 30.16
CA GLY A 13 15.24 -13.28 30.63
C GLY A 13 14.89 -11.83 31.02
N LEU A 14 13.61 -11.51 31.20
CA LEU A 14 13.11 -10.14 31.40
C LEU A 14 13.12 -9.67 32.86
N LYS A 15 13.45 -10.54 33.82
CA LYS A 15 13.51 -10.20 35.25
C LYS A 15 14.44 -9.01 35.58
N PRO A 16 15.68 -8.94 35.05
CA PRO A 16 16.59 -7.83 35.35
C PRO A 16 16.10 -6.50 34.75
N LEU A 17 15.42 -6.55 33.60
CA LEU A 17 14.89 -5.38 32.91
C LEU A 17 13.77 -4.71 33.72
N MET A 18 12.94 -5.51 34.40
CA MET A 18 11.90 -4.98 35.31
C MET A 18 12.49 -4.32 36.57
N GLN A 19 13.68 -4.74 36.99
CA GLN A 19 14.36 -4.19 38.17
C GLN A 19 15.11 -2.89 37.84
N GLN A 20 15.52 -2.71 36.58
CA GLN A 20 16.17 -1.50 36.07
C GLN A 20 15.19 -0.38 35.64
N GLN A 21 13.92 -0.70 35.35
CA GLN A 21 12.91 0.27 34.89
C GLN A 21 12.22 1.06 36.01
N GLN A 22 12.68 0.96 37.25
CA GLN A 22 12.04 1.65 38.38
C GLN A 22 12.16 3.20 38.33
N GLU A 23 12.92 3.76 37.39
CA GLU A 23 13.09 5.22 37.20
C GLU A 23 12.47 5.81 35.93
N GLN A 24 11.77 5.02 35.11
CA GLN A 24 10.91 5.55 34.04
C GLN A 24 9.54 4.92 34.15
N ALA A 25 8.69 5.52 34.99
CA ALA A 25 7.36 5.03 35.32
C ALA A 25 6.39 5.15 34.13
N ILE A 26 6.56 4.30 33.11
CA ILE A 26 5.42 3.77 32.37
C ILE A 26 4.68 2.91 33.39
N ASP A 27 3.56 3.41 33.90
CA ASP A 27 2.81 2.77 34.98
C ASP A 27 2.50 1.30 34.65
N ILE A 28 3.25 0.40 35.29
CA ILE A 28 3.23 -1.05 35.08
C ILE A 28 1.83 -1.60 35.36
N LYS A 29 1.01 -0.92 36.18
CA LYS A 29 -0.38 -1.30 36.45
C LYS A 29 -1.35 -0.94 35.32
N THR A 30 -1.01 0.07 34.52
CA THR A 30 -1.81 0.54 33.39
C THR A 30 -1.55 -0.27 32.11
N LEU A 31 -0.38 -0.90 31.98
CA LEU A 31 -0.02 -1.73 30.83
C LEU A 31 -1.00 -2.90 30.56
N PRO A 32 -1.38 -3.74 31.55
CA PRO A 32 -2.33 -4.82 31.33
C PRO A 32 -3.70 -4.33 30.86
N ILE A 33 -4.18 -3.21 31.42
CA ILE A 33 -5.47 -2.61 31.08
C ILE A 33 -5.45 -2.10 29.63
N LYS A 34 -4.38 -1.42 29.23
CA LYS A 34 -4.19 -0.99 27.84
C LYS A 34 -4.13 -2.19 26.88
N MET A 35 -3.44 -3.25 27.27
CA MET A 35 -3.29 -4.46 26.46
C MET A 35 -4.64 -5.18 26.28
N GLU A 36 -5.42 -5.33 27.35
CA GLU A 36 -6.77 -5.92 27.30
C GLU A 36 -7.74 -5.05 26.49
N THR A 37 -7.63 -3.72 26.58
CA THR A 37 -8.43 -2.78 25.78
C THR A 37 -8.11 -2.90 24.29
N LEU A 38 -6.82 -2.98 23.95
CA LEU A 38 -6.38 -3.19 22.57
C LEU A 38 -6.85 -4.55 22.06
N GLU A 39 -6.72 -5.63 22.83
CA GLU A 39 -7.23 -6.96 22.45
C GLU A 39 -8.72 -6.95 22.16
N LYS A 40 -9.54 -6.27 22.98
CA LYS A 40 -10.98 -6.10 22.74
C LYS A 40 -11.26 -5.35 21.43
N ILE A 41 -10.55 -4.24 21.19
CA ILE A 41 -10.64 -3.48 19.93
C ILE A 41 -10.25 -4.36 18.73
N PHE A 42 -9.19 -5.17 18.86
CA PHE A 42 -8.73 -6.07 17.81
C PHE A 42 -9.73 -7.19 17.51
N ILE A 43 -10.28 -7.84 18.53
CA ILE A 43 -11.30 -8.88 18.36
C ILE A 43 -12.54 -8.29 17.68
N GLN A 44 -12.94 -7.08 18.06
CA GLN A 44 -14.09 -6.41 17.46
C GLN A 44 -13.84 -6.06 15.98
N LYS A 45 -12.68 -5.46 15.66
CA LYS A 45 -12.29 -5.16 14.27
C LYS A 45 -12.26 -6.42 13.39
N ARG A 46 -11.68 -7.52 13.88
CA ARG A 46 -11.67 -8.81 13.17
C ARG A 46 -13.06 -9.37 12.89
N LYS A 47 -13.99 -9.25 13.84
CA LYS A 47 -15.37 -9.71 13.64
C LYS A 47 -16.11 -8.91 12.56
N THR A 48 -15.77 -7.64 12.38
CA THR A 48 -16.38 -6.77 11.37
C THR A 48 -15.73 -6.85 10.00
N PHE A 49 -14.47 -7.30 9.93
CA PHE A 49 -13.73 -7.40 8.68
C PHE A 49 -13.91 -8.77 8.04
N ASP A 50 -14.82 -8.86 7.09
CA ASP A 50 -14.89 -9.97 6.15
C ASP A 50 -14.26 -9.55 4.80
N PRO A 51 -13.11 -10.10 4.41
CA PRO A 51 -12.47 -9.77 3.13
C PRO A 51 -13.34 -10.14 1.91
N SER A 52 -14.30 -11.06 2.07
CA SER A 52 -15.05 -11.66 0.98
C SER A 52 -16.28 -10.84 0.55
N TRP A 53 -16.97 -10.14 1.47
CA TRP A 53 -18.18 -9.37 1.10
C TRP A 53 -17.90 -8.14 0.22
N LYS A 54 -16.71 -7.53 0.34
CA LYS A 54 -16.27 -6.42 -0.54
C LYS A 54 -15.60 -6.90 -1.83
N LEU A 55 -15.21 -8.16 -1.93
CA LEU A 55 -14.36 -8.66 -3.03
C LEU A 55 -15.00 -8.48 -4.42
N ASN A 56 -16.32 -8.71 -4.54
CA ASN A 56 -17.01 -8.52 -5.82
C ASN A 56 -17.02 -7.04 -6.25
N ARG A 57 -17.16 -6.11 -5.31
CA ARG A 57 -17.10 -4.67 -5.61
C ARG A 57 -15.70 -4.25 -6.04
N VAL A 58 -14.67 -4.73 -5.34
CA VAL A 58 -13.26 -4.48 -5.69
C VAL A 58 -12.94 -4.98 -7.09
N LYS A 59 -13.39 -6.19 -7.44
CA LYS A 59 -13.22 -6.73 -8.81
C LYS A 59 -13.90 -5.88 -9.87
N ILE A 60 -15.12 -5.40 -9.59
CA ILE A 60 -15.85 -4.49 -10.49
C ILE A 60 -15.09 -3.18 -10.65
N ASP A 61 -14.62 -2.58 -9.56
CA ASP A 61 -13.90 -1.31 -9.59
C ASP A 61 -12.54 -1.44 -10.31
N MET A 62 -11.82 -2.56 -10.14
CA MET A 62 -10.63 -2.88 -10.94
C MET A 62 -10.94 -3.00 -12.44
N ALA A 63 -12.00 -3.72 -12.82
CA ALA A 63 -12.39 -3.87 -14.22
C ALA A 63 -12.76 -2.52 -14.86
N LYS A 64 -13.37 -1.62 -14.08
CA LYS A 64 -13.67 -0.25 -14.53
C LYS A 64 -12.40 0.59 -14.71
N LEU A 65 -11.41 0.45 -13.83
CA LEU A 65 -10.10 1.08 -14.04
C LEU A 65 -9.37 0.54 -15.27
N GLU A 66 -9.45 -0.76 -15.54
CA GLU A 66 -8.91 -1.35 -16.77
C GLU A 66 -9.60 -0.78 -18.01
N TRP A 67 -10.93 -0.63 -17.96
CA TRP A 67 -11.69 -0.01 -19.04
C TRP A 67 -11.31 1.47 -19.22
N TYR A 68 -11.18 2.22 -18.13
CA TYR A 68 -10.70 3.60 -18.16
C TYR A 68 -9.32 3.70 -18.81
N LYS A 69 -8.37 2.85 -18.40
CA LYS A 69 -7.03 2.81 -18.97
C LYS A 69 -7.05 2.58 -20.48
N LYS A 70 -7.94 1.70 -20.96
CA LYS A 70 -8.15 1.44 -22.38
C LYS A 70 -8.75 2.65 -23.10
N SER A 71 -9.77 3.28 -22.53
CA SER A 71 -10.43 4.45 -23.11
C SER A 71 -9.50 5.65 -23.21
N SER A 72 -8.71 5.97 -22.18
CA SER A 72 -7.73 7.06 -22.21
C SER A 72 -6.59 6.81 -23.20
N LYS A 73 -6.25 5.54 -23.46
CA LYS A 73 -5.29 5.17 -24.52
C LYS A 73 -5.85 5.46 -25.91
N ASN A 74 -7.14 5.16 -26.14
CA ASN A 74 -7.79 5.45 -27.43
C ASN A 74 -7.95 6.95 -27.71
N GLN A 75 -7.75 7.80 -26.70
CA GLN A 75 -7.77 9.26 -26.77
C GLN A 75 -6.36 9.86 -26.84
N ASP A 76 -5.33 9.03 -27.05
CA ASP A 76 -3.90 9.42 -27.15
C ASP A 76 -3.34 10.24 -25.97
N THR A 77 -4.03 10.24 -24.83
CA THR A 77 -3.62 10.96 -23.61
C THR A 77 -2.94 10.01 -22.63
N GLY A 78 -3.43 8.77 -22.54
CA GLY A 78 -3.03 7.85 -21.47
C GLY A 78 -3.73 8.18 -20.14
N TYR A 79 -3.91 7.14 -19.32
CA TYR A 79 -4.76 7.22 -18.13
C TYR A 79 -4.16 8.07 -16.99
N TYR A 80 -2.84 8.11 -16.86
CA TYR A 80 -2.13 8.97 -15.90
C TYR A 80 -2.40 10.45 -16.19
N ASP A 81 -2.07 10.91 -17.41
CA ASP A 81 -2.26 12.29 -17.83
C ASP A 81 -3.74 12.69 -17.85
N SER A 82 -4.63 11.78 -18.28
CA SER A 82 -6.08 12.00 -18.27
C SER A 82 -6.56 12.28 -16.85
N TYR A 83 -6.17 11.45 -15.88
CA TYR A 83 -6.55 11.61 -14.48
C TYR A 83 -5.92 12.87 -13.86
N LYS A 84 -4.65 13.15 -14.16
CA LYS A 84 -3.98 14.36 -13.70
C LYS A 84 -4.67 15.62 -14.20
N LYS A 85 -5.06 15.66 -15.48
CA LYS A 85 -5.67 16.85 -16.10
C LYS A 85 -7.19 16.92 -15.93
N MET A 86 -7.82 15.84 -15.49
CA MET A 86 -9.30 15.71 -15.40
C MET A 86 -9.96 16.09 -16.74
N CYS A 87 -9.45 15.52 -17.83
CA CYS A 87 -9.84 15.82 -19.21
C CYS A 87 -11.29 15.43 -19.57
N PHE A 88 -11.88 14.45 -18.90
CA PHE A 88 -13.15 13.84 -19.32
C PHE A 88 -14.13 13.64 -18.16
N THR A 89 -15.42 13.56 -18.48
CA THR A 89 -16.48 13.23 -17.50
C THR A 89 -16.27 11.86 -16.84
N SER A 90 -15.67 10.90 -17.57
CA SER A 90 -15.28 9.60 -17.02
C SER A 90 -14.27 9.69 -15.89
N ASP A 91 -13.49 10.77 -15.81
CA ASP A 91 -12.50 10.95 -14.73
C ASP A 91 -13.19 11.11 -13.37
N GLN A 92 -14.42 11.65 -13.33
CA GLN A 92 -15.21 11.74 -12.09
C GLN A 92 -15.60 10.36 -11.55
N ASP A 93 -15.96 9.43 -12.44
CA ASP A 93 -16.25 8.05 -12.06
C ASP A 93 -14.99 7.33 -11.55
N VAL A 94 -13.84 7.61 -12.16
CA VAL A 94 -12.54 7.04 -11.76
C VAL A 94 -12.15 7.45 -10.35
N ILE A 95 -12.42 8.69 -9.92
CA ILE A 95 -12.18 9.13 -8.54
C ILE A 95 -12.90 8.20 -7.54
N LYS A 96 -14.13 7.79 -7.86
CA LYS A 96 -14.91 6.91 -6.98
C LYS A 96 -14.29 5.51 -6.91
N PHE A 97 -13.92 4.92 -8.04
CA PHE A 97 -13.32 3.58 -8.06
C PHE A 97 -11.94 3.58 -7.41
N HIS A 98 -11.14 4.62 -7.68
CA HIS A 98 -9.86 4.87 -7.02
C HIS A 98 -10.03 4.84 -5.49
N LYS A 99 -10.91 5.69 -4.93
CA LYS A 99 -11.16 5.75 -3.49
C LYS A 99 -11.62 4.43 -2.89
N ASN A 100 -12.52 3.71 -3.57
CA ASN A 100 -13.01 2.41 -3.09
C ASN A 100 -11.89 1.37 -3.00
N LEU A 101 -11.01 1.33 -4.01
CA LEU A 101 -9.89 0.40 -4.06
C LEU A 101 -8.87 0.73 -2.98
N THR A 102 -8.52 2.00 -2.81
CA THR A 102 -7.59 2.46 -1.76
C THR A 102 -8.09 2.08 -0.38
N ASN A 103 -9.34 2.41 -0.04
CA ASN A 103 -9.92 2.03 1.25
C ASN A 103 -9.88 0.51 1.49
N TYR A 104 -10.20 -0.30 0.46
CA TYR A 104 -10.16 -1.76 0.60
C TYR A 104 -8.74 -2.27 0.87
N TRP A 105 -7.75 -1.79 0.12
CA TRP A 105 -6.39 -2.28 0.26
C TRP A 105 -5.68 -1.78 1.51
N GLU A 106 -6.03 -0.59 1.99
CA GLU A 106 -5.61 -0.11 3.32
C GLU A 106 -6.14 -1.03 4.43
N GLU A 107 -7.45 -1.29 4.45
CA GLU A 107 -8.07 -2.20 5.42
C GLU A 107 -7.45 -3.62 5.33
N MET A 108 -7.20 -4.11 4.11
CA MET A 108 -6.57 -5.41 3.87
C MET A 108 -5.14 -5.49 4.39
N VAL A 109 -4.35 -4.44 4.19
CA VAL A 109 -2.96 -4.40 4.67
C VAL A 109 -2.93 -4.33 6.19
N GLU A 110 -3.77 -3.47 6.80
CA GLU A 110 -3.90 -3.40 8.25
C GLU A 110 -4.27 -4.76 8.85
N GLU A 111 -5.28 -5.44 8.31
CA GLU A 111 -5.69 -6.76 8.82
C GLU A 111 -4.56 -7.79 8.70
N ALA A 112 -3.81 -7.78 7.60
CA ALA A 112 -2.70 -8.70 7.39
C ALA A 112 -1.54 -8.47 8.37
N GLU A 113 -1.22 -7.21 8.69
CA GLU A 113 -0.23 -6.84 9.71
C GLU A 113 -0.69 -7.26 11.11
N MET A 114 -2.01 -7.27 11.36
CA MET A 114 -2.60 -7.63 12.64
C MET A 114 -2.72 -9.15 12.88
N LYS A 115 -2.44 -10.01 11.89
CA LYS A 115 -2.53 -11.47 12.04
C LYS A 115 -1.23 -12.06 12.63
N PRO A 116 -1.32 -13.16 13.41
CA PRO A 116 -0.12 -13.90 13.83
C PRO A 116 0.71 -14.28 12.60
N GLN A 117 2.03 -14.24 12.71
CA GLN A 117 2.96 -14.34 11.57
C GLN A 117 2.65 -15.51 10.61
N LYS A 118 2.28 -16.69 11.13
CA LYS A 118 1.93 -17.88 10.31
C LYS A 118 0.61 -17.71 9.54
N GLU A 119 -0.43 -17.18 10.17
CA GLU A 119 -1.71 -16.91 9.51
C GLU A 119 -1.61 -15.72 8.54
N GLY A 120 -0.79 -14.73 8.90
CA GLY A 120 -0.43 -13.59 8.06
C GLY A 120 0.28 -14.03 6.78
N ALA A 121 1.21 -14.98 6.84
CA ALA A 121 1.91 -15.48 5.65
C ALA A 121 0.98 -16.17 4.64
N ALA A 122 0.07 -17.03 5.11
CA ALA A 122 -0.93 -17.67 4.26
C ALA A 122 -1.91 -16.64 3.67
N PHE A 123 -2.31 -15.64 4.47
CA PHE A 123 -3.15 -14.53 4.02
C PHE A 123 -2.46 -13.69 2.94
N ARG A 124 -1.19 -13.30 3.13
CA ARG A 124 -0.39 -12.56 2.14
C ARG A 124 -0.27 -13.31 0.83
N THR A 125 0.06 -14.61 0.88
CA THR A 125 0.21 -15.45 -0.33
C THR A 125 -1.07 -15.46 -1.17
N ARG A 126 -2.24 -15.54 -0.53
CA ARG A 126 -3.54 -15.53 -1.22
C ARG A 126 -3.82 -14.22 -1.95
N TRP A 127 -3.38 -13.10 -1.41
CA TRP A 127 -3.70 -11.76 -1.91
C TRP A 127 -2.54 -11.08 -2.67
N LEU A 128 -1.37 -11.72 -2.73
CA LEU A 128 -0.13 -11.16 -3.27
C LEU A 128 -0.28 -10.62 -4.70
N PHE A 129 -0.85 -11.43 -5.60
CA PHE A 129 -1.04 -11.05 -7.00
C PHE A 129 -2.09 -9.95 -7.16
N ALA A 130 -3.19 -10.05 -6.41
CA ALA A 130 -4.25 -9.04 -6.46
C ALA A 130 -3.75 -7.68 -5.93
N GLY A 131 -2.96 -7.69 -4.85
CA GLY A 131 -2.37 -6.48 -4.26
C GLY A 131 -1.31 -5.86 -5.16
N THR A 132 -0.52 -6.70 -5.83
CA THR A 132 0.45 -6.24 -6.84
C THR A 132 -0.25 -5.60 -8.03
N ASN A 133 -1.35 -6.20 -8.53
CA ASN A 133 -2.11 -5.65 -9.65
C ASN A 133 -2.77 -4.31 -9.26
N TYR A 134 -3.36 -4.24 -8.06
CA TYR A 134 -3.89 -3.01 -7.51
C TYR A 134 -2.82 -1.91 -7.44
N ARG A 135 -1.67 -2.18 -6.80
CA ARG A 135 -0.57 -1.21 -6.67
C ARG A 135 -0.16 -0.66 -8.03
N ARG A 136 0.05 -1.53 -9.02
CA ARG A 136 0.46 -1.13 -10.38
C ARG A 136 -0.61 -0.36 -11.16
N MET A 137 -1.89 -0.54 -10.84
CA MET A 137 -2.99 0.18 -11.49
C MET A 137 -3.29 1.52 -10.82
N VAL A 138 -3.22 1.58 -9.49
CA VAL A 138 -3.77 2.68 -8.68
C VAL A 138 -2.71 3.65 -8.19
N GLU A 139 -1.51 3.20 -7.82
CA GLU A 139 -0.44 4.09 -7.34
C GLU A 139 -0.07 5.19 -8.37
N PRO A 140 -0.09 4.95 -9.69
CA PRO A 140 0.04 6.02 -10.68
C PRO A 140 -1.02 7.11 -10.58
N LEU A 141 -2.26 6.80 -10.16
CA LEU A 141 -3.32 7.78 -9.99
C LEU A 141 -3.11 8.64 -8.73
N ASP A 142 -2.62 8.03 -7.64
CA ASP A 142 -2.21 8.77 -6.44
C ASP A 142 -1.04 9.72 -6.75
N ILE A 143 -0.04 9.25 -7.50
CA ILE A 143 1.07 10.08 -7.99
C ILE A 143 0.53 11.24 -8.85
N ALA A 144 -0.37 10.96 -9.80
CA ALA A 144 -0.98 11.99 -10.64
C ALA A 144 -1.68 13.07 -9.79
N GLN A 145 -2.45 12.67 -8.78
CA GLN A 145 -3.11 13.59 -7.87
C GLN A 145 -2.10 14.40 -7.05
N TYR A 146 -1.09 13.75 -6.48
CA TYR A 146 -0.07 14.36 -5.65
C TYR A 146 0.68 15.48 -6.38
N TYR A 147 1.20 15.21 -7.58
CA TYR A 147 1.92 16.22 -8.37
C TYR A 147 1.00 17.25 -9.02
N ARG A 148 -0.30 16.96 -9.20
CA ARG A 148 -1.28 17.99 -9.59
C ARG A 148 -1.48 19.02 -8.50
N GLU A 149 -1.44 18.58 -7.24
CA GLU A 149 -1.61 19.42 -6.06
C GLU A 149 -0.32 20.16 -5.66
N GLY A 150 0.76 20.01 -6.44
CA GLY A 150 2.03 20.70 -6.21
C GLY A 150 2.98 19.99 -5.26
N GLY A 151 2.77 18.68 -5.02
CA GLY A 151 3.71 17.87 -4.24
C GLY A 151 5.06 17.66 -4.95
N GLU A 152 6.08 17.33 -4.16
CA GLU A 152 7.45 17.01 -4.57
C GLU A 152 7.98 15.87 -3.69
N ASP A 153 8.94 15.08 -4.16
CA ASP A 153 9.55 13.97 -3.42
C ASP A 153 8.55 12.88 -2.95
N TYR A 154 7.65 12.46 -3.85
CA TYR A 154 6.59 11.49 -3.52
C TYR A 154 7.09 10.24 -2.79
N MET A 155 8.24 9.69 -3.21
CA MET A 155 8.77 8.42 -2.68
C MET A 155 9.07 8.47 -1.18
N THR A 156 9.65 9.58 -0.73
CA THR A 156 10.11 9.77 0.65
C THR A 156 9.02 10.37 1.50
N GLU A 157 8.34 11.40 1.01
CA GLU A 157 7.46 12.24 1.82
C GLU A 157 5.99 11.79 1.81
N ALA A 158 5.51 11.22 0.70
CA ALA A 158 4.07 11.07 0.48
C ALA A 158 3.60 9.63 0.22
N ARG A 159 4.50 8.71 -0.18
CA ARG A 159 4.12 7.36 -0.60
C ARG A 159 3.39 6.59 0.51
N PRO A 160 2.10 6.24 0.32
CA PRO A 160 1.29 5.56 1.32
C PRO A 160 1.89 4.24 1.81
N LYS A 161 1.69 3.93 3.10
CA LYS A 161 2.23 2.73 3.76
C LYS A 161 1.78 1.45 3.08
N HIS A 162 0.51 1.37 2.66
CA HIS A 162 -0.06 0.15 2.10
C HIS A 162 0.63 -0.25 0.78
N TYR A 163 1.05 0.69 -0.06
CA TYR A 163 1.82 0.38 -1.27
C TYR A 163 3.21 -0.17 -0.96
N LYS A 164 3.92 0.43 0.01
CA LYS A 164 5.23 -0.05 0.47
C LYS A 164 5.13 -1.50 0.98
N GLN A 165 4.14 -1.79 1.83
CA GLN A 165 3.89 -3.14 2.36
C GLN A 165 3.57 -4.16 1.26
N LEU A 166 2.70 -3.81 0.31
CA LEU A 166 2.37 -4.70 -0.81
C LEU A 166 3.57 -5.00 -1.71
N GLU A 167 4.45 -4.01 -1.91
CA GLU A 167 5.69 -4.20 -2.65
C GLU A 167 6.69 -5.08 -1.89
N ASP A 168 6.83 -4.88 -0.58
CA ASP A 168 7.73 -5.67 0.26
C ASP A 168 7.28 -7.13 0.34
N TRP A 169 5.98 -7.40 0.50
CA TRP A 169 5.45 -8.77 0.47
C TRP A 169 5.69 -9.45 -0.88
N LEU A 170 5.63 -8.72 -2.00
CA LEU A 170 5.95 -9.26 -3.31
C LEU A 170 7.43 -9.68 -3.38
N LYS A 171 8.35 -8.83 -2.89
CA LYS A 171 9.78 -9.15 -2.82
C LYS A 171 10.04 -10.37 -1.93
N GLU A 172 9.42 -10.43 -0.75
CA GLU A 172 9.50 -11.58 0.15
C GLU A 172 9.03 -12.87 -0.54
N GLY A 173 7.91 -12.82 -1.26
CA GLY A 173 7.35 -13.98 -1.97
C GLY A 173 8.17 -14.46 -3.18
N THR A 174 8.90 -13.56 -3.85
CA THR A 174 9.69 -13.92 -5.04
C THR A 174 11.11 -14.36 -4.74
N THR A 175 11.67 -14.01 -3.57
CA THR A 175 13.03 -14.42 -3.16
C THR A 175 13.22 -15.94 -2.98
N GLY A 176 12.14 -16.73 -2.95
CA GLY A 176 12.18 -18.20 -2.94
C GLY A 176 12.21 -18.87 -4.32
N THR A 177 11.98 -18.12 -5.40
CA THR A 177 11.93 -18.62 -6.78
C THR A 177 12.96 -17.86 -7.61
N ASN A 178 14.06 -18.51 -7.98
CA ASN A 178 15.09 -18.00 -8.90
C ASN A 178 14.58 -17.85 -10.34
N ASP A 179 13.39 -17.31 -10.55
CA ASP A 179 12.88 -17.02 -11.89
C ASP A 179 13.19 -15.57 -12.23
N SER A 180 14.41 -15.39 -12.74
CA SER A 180 14.76 -14.24 -13.55
C SER A 180 13.69 -14.07 -14.64
N ASN A 181 12.95 -12.96 -14.57
CA ASN A 181 12.35 -12.23 -15.69
C ASN A 181 12.16 -13.04 -16.99
N SER A 182 11.32 -14.08 -16.97
CA SER A 182 10.78 -14.62 -18.21
C SER A 182 9.64 -13.71 -18.65
N VAL A 183 9.99 -12.49 -19.06
CA VAL A 183 9.12 -11.66 -19.89
C VAL A 183 9.11 -12.34 -21.26
N ASN A 184 8.31 -13.40 -21.38
CA ASN A 184 7.95 -13.96 -22.66
C ASN A 184 7.37 -12.79 -23.47
N ARG A 185 7.84 -12.57 -24.70
CA ARG A 185 7.59 -11.40 -25.55
C ARG A 185 6.10 -11.26 -25.91
N GLN A 186 5.28 -10.97 -24.92
CA GLN A 186 3.88 -10.61 -25.05
C GLN A 186 3.83 -9.09 -25.09
N ASN A 187 2.86 -8.59 -25.86
CA ASN A 187 2.70 -7.19 -26.24
C ASN A 187 2.97 -6.24 -25.05
N VAL A 188 4.15 -5.59 -25.05
CA VAL A 188 4.63 -4.70 -23.98
C VAL A 188 3.61 -3.59 -23.69
N ALA A 189 2.80 -3.24 -24.69
CA ALA A 189 1.74 -2.24 -24.57
C ALA A 189 0.57 -2.63 -23.65
N SER A 190 0.45 -3.91 -23.27
CA SER A 190 -0.56 -4.42 -22.33
C SER A 190 -0.02 -4.61 -20.92
N ILE A 191 1.31 -4.60 -20.74
CA ILE A 191 1.96 -4.83 -19.46
C ILE A 191 1.82 -3.58 -18.59
N LEU A 192 1.38 -3.76 -17.34
CA LEU A 192 1.48 -2.69 -16.33
C LEU A 192 2.94 -2.42 -16.04
N THR A 193 3.30 -1.16 -15.82
CA THR A 193 4.65 -0.81 -15.40
C THR A 193 5.02 -1.64 -14.17
N ILE A 194 6.13 -2.37 -14.28
CA ILE A 194 6.58 -3.27 -13.22
C ILE A 194 6.82 -2.46 -11.94
N ASP A 195 7.46 -1.31 -12.15
CA ASP A 195 7.60 -0.22 -11.22
C ASP A 195 6.32 0.65 -11.25
N SER A 196 5.53 0.58 -10.18
CA SER A 196 4.32 1.39 -10.01
C SER A 196 4.63 2.85 -9.70
N CYS A 197 5.87 3.12 -9.34
CA CYS A 197 6.43 4.39 -8.91
C CYS A 197 7.08 5.16 -10.09
N PHE A 198 7.07 4.57 -11.29
CA PHE A 198 7.60 5.15 -12.54
C PHE A 198 7.24 6.63 -12.74
N TRP A 199 5.97 7.01 -12.55
CA TRP A 199 5.54 8.39 -12.81
C TRP A 199 6.11 9.41 -11.83
N ALA A 200 6.39 9.03 -10.57
CA ALA A 200 7.03 9.94 -9.63
C ALA A 200 8.45 10.28 -10.10
N HIS A 201 9.20 9.30 -10.63
CA HIS A 201 10.51 9.56 -11.23
C HIS A 201 10.44 10.52 -12.43
N VAL A 202 9.39 10.40 -13.26
CA VAL A 202 9.17 11.30 -14.40
C VAL A 202 8.88 12.73 -13.91
N GLU A 203 8.04 12.90 -12.90
CA GLU A 203 7.69 14.22 -12.36
C GLU A 203 8.91 14.90 -11.71
N GLU A 204 9.71 14.17 -10.93
CA GLU A 204 10.94 14.72 -10.34
C GLU A 204 11.96 15.14 -11.41
N ALA A 205 12.09 14.35 -12.47
CA ALA A 205 12.94 14.70 -13.61
C ALA A 205 12.41 15.96 -14.32
N LEU A 206 11.09 16.11 -14.48
CA LEU A 206 10.47 17.31 -15.07
C LEU A 206 10.69 18.54 -14.19
N ILE A 207 10.55 18.43 -12.87
CA ILE A 207 10.83 19.49 -11.90
C ILE A 207 12.30 19.90 -12.01
N SER A 208 13.22 18.94 -11.93
CA SER A 208 14.67 19.17 -12.07
C SER A 208 15.02 19.88 -13.38
N CYS A 209 14.42 19.46 -14.51
CA CYS A 209 14.61 20.12 -15.80
C CYS A 209 14.11 21.57 -15.82
N LYS A 210 13.03 21.90 -15.09
CA LYS A 210 12.56 23.29 -14.99
C LYS A 210 13.56 24.17 -14.23
N TRP A 211 14.15 23.66 -13.15
CA TRP A 211 15.18 24.36 -12.37
C TRP A 211 16.47 24.60 -13.15
N LEU A 212 16.81 23.70 -14.08
CA LEU A 212 18.00 23.80 -14.92
C LEU A 212 17.82 24.72 -16.14
N LYS A 213 16.61 25.22 -16.42
CA LYS A 213 16.43 26.19 -17.50
C LYS A 213 16.94 27.56 -17.05
N PRO A 214 17.98 28.13 -17.70
CA PRO A 214 18.35 29.51 -17.46
C PRO A 214 17.17 30.42 -17.86
N GLU A 215 16.94 31.47 -17.09
CA GLU A 215 15.94 32.49 -17.43
C GLU A 215 16.24 33.02 -18.84
N GLY A 216 15.38 32.73 -19.82
CA GLY A 216 15.44 33.35 -21.15
C GLY A 216 15.33 32.47 -22.40
N CYS A 217 15.05 31.17 -22.32
CA CYS A 217 14.81 30.37 -23.53
C CYS A 217 13.36 29.86 -23.62
N THR A 218 12.53 30.60 -24.36
CA THR A 218 11.21 30.12 -24.84
C THR A 218 11.36 29.25 -26.08
N ILE A 219 10.47 28.25 -26.19
CA ILE A 219 10.34 27.33 -27.33
C ILE A 219 9.71 28.05 -28.52
#